data_AF-A0AAN6X579-F1
#
_entry.id   AF-A0AAN6X579-F1
#
_cell.length_a   1.000
_cell.length_b   1.000
_cell.length_c   1.000
_cell.angle_alpha   90.00
_cell.angle_beta   90.00
_cell.angle_gamma   90.00
#
_symmetry.space_group_name_H-M   'P 1'
#
loop_
_entity.id
_entity.type
_entity.pdbx_description
1 polymer ?
#
loop_
_entity_poly.entity_id
_entity_poly.type
_entity_poly.pdbx_seq_one_letter_code
_entity_poly.pdbx_strand_id
1 'polypeptide(L)'
;IQESDSVISLVPGGETDRLDLGIRQGWMIAMRKWTDIPPKRKKNDCILRENLVHKENPRAIHEIATLLLELGFESEKIHDVLRVSPESIIAQNALLEAQPPGRFSYESSDFESHRSQMIKFRTARELPM
;
A
#
# COMPACT_ATOMS: atom_id res chain seq x y z
N ILE A 1 20.97 5.42 -30.82
CA ILE A 1 19.56 5.05 -30.54
C ILE A 1 19.61 3.61 -30.09
N GLN A 2 19.22 3.32 -28.85
CA GLN A 2 19.14 1.95 -28.34
C GLN A 2 17.69 1.50 -28.49
N GLU A 3 17.43 0.64 -29.47
CA GLU A 3 16.15 -0.02 -29.68
C GLU A 3 16.08 -1.19 -28.69
N SER A 4 15.01 -1.28 -27.89
CA SER A 4 14.81 -2.41 -26.98
C SER A 4 14.19 -3.57 -27.75
N ASP A 5 14.88 -4.71 -27.80
CA ASP A 5 14.31 -5.98 -28.26
C ASP A 5 13.25 -6.43 -27.25
N SER A 6 11.99 -6.12 -27.52
CA SER A 6 10.84 -6.58 -26.73
C SER A 6 10.31 -7.91 -27.27
N VAL A 7 11.19 -8.92 -27.31
CA VAL A 7 10.77 -10.29 -27.65
C VAL A 7 10.17 -10.93 -26.40
N ILE A 8 8.85 -11.07 -26.40
CA ILE A 8 8.13 -11.83 -25.36
C ILE A 8 8.35 -13.31 -25.65
N SER A 9 9.02 -14.02 -24.74
CA SER A 9 9.23 -15.46 -24.83
C SER A 9 8.43 -16.20 -23.75
N LEU A 10 7.72 -17.25 -24.16
CA LEU A 10 7.10 -18.19 -23.24
C LEU A 10 8.12 -19.28 -22.92
N VAL A 11 8.70 -19.25 -21.72
CA VAL A 11 9.65 -20.27 -21.28
C VAL A 11 8.90 -21.32 -20.47
N PRO A 12 8.95 -22.61 -20.85
CA PRO A 12 8.43 -23.69 -20.01
C PRO A 12 9.33 -23.81 -18.76
N GLY A 13 8.86 -23.26 -17.65
CA GLY A 13 9.51 -23.34 -16.34
C GLY A 13 8.74 -24.26 -15.40
N GLY A 14 9.47 -24.95 -14.52
CA GLY A 14 8.88 -25.73 -13.43
C GLY A 14 8.27 -24.80 -12.35
N GLU A 15 7.68 -25.41 -11.32
CA GLU A 15 7.11 -24.66 -10.19
C GLU A 15 8.14 -23.74 -9.52
N THR A 16 9.37 -24.22 -9.33
CA THR A 16 10.49 -23.46 -8.76
C THR A 16 10.87 -22.25 -9.61
N ASP A 17 10.90 -22.39 -10.94
CA ASP A 17 11.26 -21.30 -11.85
C ASP A 17 10.19 -20.21 -11.85
N ARG A 18 8.92 -20.61 -11.81
CA ARG A 18 7.78 -19.69 -11.70
C ARG A 18 7.79 -18.94 -10.37
N LEU A 19 8.14 -19.61 -9.28
CA LEU A 19 8.26 -18.99 -7.96
C LEU A 19 9.43 -18.00 -7.92
N ASP A 20 10.61 -18.36 -8.42
CA ASP A 20 11.78 -17.46 -8.46
C ASP A 20 11.48 -16.20 -9.30
N LEU A 21 10.83 -16.37 -10.45
CA LEU A 21 10.42 -15.25 -11.29
C LEU A 21 9.39 -14.36 -10.58
N GLY A 22 8.38 -14.96 -9.95
CA GLY A 22 7.37 -14.24 -9.17
C GLY A 22 7.98 -13.45 -8.01
N ILE A 23 8.97 -14.02 -7.31
CA ILE A 23 9.67 -13.34 -6.21
C ILE A 23 10.43 -12.11 -6.74
N ARG A 24 11.14 -12.25 -7.88
CA ARG A 24 11.85 -11.12 -8.51
C ARG A 24 10.88 -10.03 -8.96
N GLN A 25 9.75 -10.42 -9.55
CA GLN A 25 8.70 -9.47 -9.97
C GLN A 25 8.10 -8.73 -8.77
N GLY A 26 7.77 -9.45 -7.69
CA GLY A 26 7.32 -8.85 -6.43
C GLY A 26 8.33 -7.86 -5.85
N TRP A 27 9.63 -8.21 -5.88
CA TRP A 27 10.70 -7.30 -5.48
C TRP A 27 10.78 -6.05 -6.35
N MET A 28 10.68 -6.16 -7.67
CA MET A 28 10.71 -4.99 -8.57
C MET A 28 9.50 -4.08 -8.35
N ILE A 29 8.31 -4.66 -8.14
CA ILE A 29 7.09 -3.93 -7.81
C ILE A 29 7.27 -3.14 -6.50
N ALA A 30 7.79 -3.80 -5.45
CA ALA A 30 8.05 -3.14 -4.17
C ALA A 30 9.11 -2.03 -4.30
N MET A 31 10.19 -2.28 -5.05
CA MET A 31 11.26 -1.30 -5.25
C MET A 31 10.79 -0.06 -6.01
N ARG A 32 9.88 -0.20 -6.99
CA ARG A 32 9.28 0.95 -7.71
C ARG A 32 8.53 1.90 -6.76
N LYS A 33 8.00 1.37 -5.66
CA LYS A 33 7.20 2.09 -4.68
C LYS A 33 7.93 2.30 -3.36
N TRP A 34 9.24 2.04 -3.31
CA TRP A 34 10.04 2.03 -2.08
C TRP A 34 10.04 3.40 -1.36
N THR A 35 10.03 4.50 -2.11
CA THR A 35 9.93 5.85 -1.52
C THR A 35 8.59 6.11 -0.83
N ASP A 36 7.54 5.39 -1.24
CA ASP A 36 6.18 5.51 -0.72
C ASP A 36 5.90 4.56 0.47
N ILE A 37 6.84 3.65 0.77
CA ILE A 37 6.71 2.62 1.81
C ILE A 37 7.92 2.71 2.73
N PRO A 38 7.88 3.57 3.77
CA PRO A 38 8.97 3.67 4.71
C PRO A 38 9.19 2.37 5.49
N PRO A 39 10.42 2.11 5.92
CA PRO A 39 10.69 0.98 6.80
C PRO A 39 9.91 1.12 8.11
N LYS A 40 9.23 0.05 8.54
CA LYS A 40 8.52 0.00 9.83
C LYS A 40 9.49 0.35 10.96
N ARG A 41 9.12 1.33 11.79
CA ARG A 41 9.87 1.68 13.01
C ARG A 41 9.88 0.47 13.95
N LYS A 42 11.06 0.08 14.44
CA LYS A 42 11.17 -0.87 15.55
C LYS A 42 10.72 -0.17 16.83
N LYS A 43 9.95 -0.87 17.67
CA LYS A 43 9.32 -0.35 18.92
C LYS A 43 10.28 0.32 19.92
N ASN A 44 11.59 0.22 19.74
CA ASN A 44 12.60 0.70 20.68
C ASN A 44 13.26 2.03 20.26
N ASP A 45 13.03 2.55 19.05
CA ASP A 45 13.63 3.80 18.58
C ASP A 45 12.74 5.02 18.90
N CYS A 46 12.31 5.13 20.16
CA CYS A 46 11.37 6.17 20.59
C CYS A 46 11.98 7.57 20.76
N ILE A 47 13.28 7.81 20.51
CA ILE A 47 13.90 9.08 20.96
C ILE A 47 14.71 9.83 19.88
N LEU A 48 15.06 9.24 18.74
CA LEU A 48 15.90 9.96 17.78
C LEU A 48 15.18 10.28 16.47
N ARG A 49 14.76 11.54 16.42
CA ARG A 49 14.26 12.31 15.27
C ARG A 49 12.81 12.03 14.92
N GLU A 50 11.99 12.99 15.32
CA GLU A 50 10.79 13.41 14.61
C GLU A 50 11.15 13.78 13.16
N ASN A 51 11.48 12.78 12.34
CA ASN A 51 11.49 12.93 10.89
C ASN A 51 10.03 12.93 10.46
N LEU A 52 9.48 14.13 10.36
CA LEU A 52 8.12 14.49 9.94
C LEU A 52 7.66 13.97 8.55
N VAL A 53 8.39 13.09 7.85
CA VAL A 53 8.23 13.01 6.38
C VAL A 53 8.23 11.61 5.78
N HIS A 54 7.76 10.56 6.46
CA HIS A 54 7.44 9.33 5.73
C HIS A 54 6.19 8.66 6.29
N LYS A 55 5.03 9.08 5.76
CA LYS A 55 3.72 8.47 6.01
C LYS A 55 3.58 7.32 5.02
N GLU A 56 3.32 6.10 5.52
CA GLU A 56 3.01 4.95 4.67
C GLU A 56 1.91 5.33 3.67
N ASN A 57 2.17 5.21 2.37
CA ASN A 57 1.20 5.53 1.33
C ASN A 57 0.22 4.34 1.19
N PRO A 58 -1.05 4.48 1.65
CA PRO A 58 -1.98 3.35 1.67
C PRO A 58 -2.32 2.84 0.27
N ARG A 59 -2.27 3.72 -0.74
CA ARG A 59 -2.52 3.37 -2.14
C ARG A 59 -1.38 2.54 -2.71
N ALA A 60 -0.13 2.93 -2.45
CA ALA A 60 1.03 2.15 -2.88
C ALA A 60 1.03 0.75 -2.26
N ILE A 61 0.72 0.63 -0.97
CA ILE A 61 0.65 -0.66 -0.27
C ILE A 61 -0.45 -1.55 -0.85
N HIS A 62 -1.63 -0.99 -1.11
CA HIS A 62 -2.73 -1.74 -1.71
C HIS A 62 -2.42 -2.18 -3.14
N GLU A 63 -1.82 -1.32 -3.96
CA GLU A 63 -1.38 -1.67 -5.33
C GLU A 63 -0.39 -2.85 -5.31
N ILE A 64 0.58 -2.84 -4.40
CA ILE A 64 1.52 -3.97 -4.26
C ILE A 64 0.78 -5.25 -3.85
N ALA A 65 -0.13 -5.17 -2.89
CA ALA A 65 -0.91 -6.33 -2.46
C ALA A 65 -1.76 -6.92 -3.60
N THR A 66 -2.38 -6.05 -4.42
CA THR A 66 -3.12 -6.47 -5.61
C THR A 66 -2.20 -7.19 -6.60
N LEU A 67 -1.05 -6.60 -6.93
CA LEU A 67 -0.11 -7.20 -7.88
C LEU A 67 0.49 -8.53 -7.37
N LEU A 68 0.79 -8.62 -6.07
CA LEU A 68 1.26 -9.88 -5.47
C LEU A 68 0.20 -10.97 -5.56
N LEU A 69 -1.07 -10.64 -5.30
CA LEU A 69 -2.18 -11.59 -5.45
C LEU A 69 -2.34 -12.05 -6.91
N GLU A 70 -2.24 -11.13 -7.88
CA GLU A 70 -2.28 -11.44 -9.32
C GLU A 70 -1.11 -12.33 -9.77
N LEU A 71 0.05 -12.21 -9.12
CA LEU A 71 1.20 -13.10 -9.32
C LEU A 71 1.05 -14.47 -8.65
N GLY A 72 -0.07 -14.71 -7.93
CA GLY A 72 -0.35 -15.96 -7.24
C GLY A 72 0.23 -16.06 -5.84
N PHE A 73 0.73 -14.96 -5.26
CA PHE A 73 1.11 -14.93 -3.85
C PHE A 73 -0.13 -14.80 -2.98
N GLU A 74 -0.41 -15.85 -2.22
CA GLU A 74 -1.54 -15.87 -1.29
C GLU A 74 -1.03 -15.86 0.16
N SER A 75 -1.48 -14.87 0.93
CA SER A 75 -1.20 -14.80 2.36
C SER A 75 -2.28 -14.01 3.07
N GLU A 76 -2.53 -14.33 4.35
CA GLU A 76 -3.47 -13.60 5.21
C GLU A 76 -3.19 -12.10 5.19
N LYS A 77 -1.91 -11.71 5.21
CA LYS A 77 -1.48 -10.32 5.18
C LYS A 77 -1.87 -9.59 3.88
N ILE A 78 -1.84 -10.26 2.73
CA ILE A 78 -2.30 -9.70 1.46
C ILE A 78 -3.81 -9.46 1.54
N HIS A 79 -4.57 -10.43 2.06
CA HIS A 79 -6.01 -10.27 2.22
C HIS A 79 -6.40 -9.18 3.22
N ASP A 80 -5.66 -9.03 4.31
CA ASP A 80 -5.91 -7.97 5.30
C ASP A 80 -5.71 -6.58 4.70
N VAL A 81 -4.65 -6.40 3.91
CA VAL A 81 -4.40 -5.14 3.19
C VAL A 81 -5.53 -4.85 2.21
N LEU A 82 -5.96 -5.86 1.45
CA LEU A 82 -7.01 -5.71 0.43
C LEU A 82 -8.43 -5.58 1.01
N ARG A 83 -8.64 -5.96 2.27
CA ARG A 83 -9.94 -5.81 2.95
C ARG A 83 -10.29 -4.34 3.23
N VAL A 84 -9.28 -3.48 3.38
CA VAL A 84 -9.46 -2.07 3.72
C VAL A 84 -9.12 -1.21 2.50
N SER A 85 -10.05 -0.36 2.06
CA SER A 85 -9.77 0.53 0.94
C SER A 85 -8.68 1.56 1.30
N PRO A 86 -7.81 1.93 0.34
CA PRO A 86 -6.79 2.96 0.56
C PRO A 86 -7.39 4.27 1.03
N GLU A 87 -8.53 4.68 0.44
CA GLU A 87 -9.25 5.90 0.78
C GLU A 87 -9.71 5.90 2.24
N SER A 88 -10.11 4.73 2.74
CA SER A 88 -10.52 4.55 4.13
C SER A 88 -9.35 4.80 5.09
N ILE A 89 -8.16 4.31 4.76
CA ILE A 89 -6.94 4.54 5.56
C ILE A 89 -6.51 6.01 5.45
N ILE A 90 -6.60 6.62 4.27
CA ILE A 90 -6.28 8.04 4.07
C ILE A 90 -7.21 8.93 4.89
N ALA A 91 -8.53 8.66 4.87
CA ALA A 91 -9.50 9.41 5.66
C ALA A 91 -9.25 9.25 7.17
N GLN A 92 -8.98 8.03 7.64
CA GLN A 92 -8.59 7.78 9.03
C GLN A 92 -7.37 8.62 9.43
N ASN A 93 -6.32 8.56 8.61
CA ASN A 93 -5.07 9.25 8.89
C ASN A 93 -5.23 10.78 8.84
N ALA A 94 -6.09 11.30 7.96
CA ALA A 94 -6.37 12.73 7.87
C ALA A 94 -7.15 13.24 9.11
N LEU A 95 -8.13 12.46 9.60
CA LEU A 95 -8.85 12.80 10.83
C LEU A 95 -7.90 12.86 12.03
N LEU A 96 -7.06 11.85 12.20
CA LEU A 96 -6.11 11.79 13.31
C LEU A 96 -5.02 12.87 13.23
N GLU A 97 -4.65 13.30 12.02
CA GLU A 97 -3.69 14.38 11.82
C GLU A 97 -4.31 15.76 12.13
N ALA A 98 -5.56 15.99 11.71
CA ALA A 98 -6.28 17.23 12.01
C ALA A 98 -6.64 17.36 13.50
N GLN A 99 -6.91 16.25 14.17
CA GLN A 99 -7.38 16.19 15.55
C GLN A 99 -6.62 15.09 16.32
N PRO A 100 -5.42 15.39 16.82
CA PRO A 100 -4.56 14.39 17.43
C PRO A 100 -5.20 13.72 18.66
N PRO A 101 -5.15 12.37 18.76
CA PRO A 101 -5.65 11.66 19.92
C PRO A 101 -4.87 12.09 21.17
N GLY A 102 -5.58 12.27 22.29
CA GLY A 102 -5.02 12.76 23.56
C GLY A 102 -5.31 14.24 23.82
N ARG A 103 -5.51 15.06 22.77
CA ARG A 103 -6.18 16.38 22.90
C ARG A 103 -7.67 16.28 22.61
N PHE A 104 -8.04 15.34 21.74
CA PHE A 104 -9.42 15.06 21.35
C PHE A 104 -9.74 13.60 21.66
N SER A 105 -10.99 13.35 22.08
CA SER A 105 -11.54 12.01 22.29
C SER A 105 -12.51 11.70 21.17
N TYR A 106 -12.45 10.47 20.67
CA TYR A 106 -13.34 9.99 19.62
C TYR A 106 -14.29 8.93 20.18
N GLU A 107 -15.58 9.12 19.96
CA GLU A 107 -16.51 8.00 20.02
C GLU A 107 -16.35 7.15 18.76
N SER A 108 -16.32 5.82 18.90
CA SER A 108 -16.09 4.92 17.76
C SER A 108 -17.18 5.05 16.67
N SER A 109 -18.42 5.31 17.07
CA SER A 109 -19.58 5.51 16.18
C SER A 109 -19.40 6.76 15.31
N ASP A 110 -19.06 7.89 15.94
CA ASP A 110 -18.81 9.15 15.26
C ASP A 110 -17.59 9.06 14.34
N PHE A 111 -16.49 8.46 14.81
CA PHE A 111 -15.27 8.36 14.01
C PHE A 111 -15.50 7.62 12.68
N GLU A 112 -16.19 6.48 12.72
CA GLU A 112 -16.52 5.71 11.52
C GLU A 112 -17.50 6.45 10.60
N SER A 113 -18.44 7.23 11.18
CA SER A 113 -19.36 8.08 10.43
C SER A 113 -18.60 9.17 9.66
N HIS A 114 -17.71 9.91 10.32
CA HIS A 114 -16.89 10.96 9.68
C HIS A 114 -15.97 10.38 8.60
N ARG A 115 -15.35 9.23 8.88
CA ARG A 115 -14.53 8.51 7.89
C ARG A 115 -15.35 8.15 6.64
N SER A 116 -16.56 7.62 6.85
CA SER A 116 -17.49 7.26 5.78
C SER A 116 -17.93 8.48 4.96
N GLN A 117 -18.17 9.63 5.63
CA GLN A 117 -18.52 10.88 4.94
C GLN A 117 -17.37 11.38 4.05
N MET A 118 -16.12 11.31 4.52
CA MET A 118 -14.95 11.71 3.72
C MET A 118 -14.81 10.88 2.44
N ILE A 119 -15.03 9.57 2.53
CA ILE A 119 -14.93 8.67 1.36
C ILE A 119 -16.04 8.95 0.34
N LYS A 120 -17.22 9.40 0.77
CA LYS A 120 -18.33 9.75 -0.13
C LYS A 120 -18.01 10.90 -1.09
N PHE A 121 -17.05 11.76 -0.77
CA PHE A 121 -16.64 12.87 -1.63
C PHE A 121 -15.74 12.46 -2.82
N ARG A 122 -15.67 11.17 -3.16
CA ARG A 122 -14.92 10.70 -4.34
C ARG A 122 -15.55 11.22 -5.64
N THR A 123 -15.03 12.33 -6.13
CA THR A 123 -15.44 12.97 -7.39
C THR A 123 -14.56 12.56 -8.58
N ALA A 124 -13.32 12.12 -8.31
CA ALA A 124 -12.37 11.68 -9.34
C ALA A 124 -12.66 10.24 -9.80
N ARG A 125 -12.52 10.00 -11.11
CA ARG A 125 -12.57 8.67 -11.73
C ARG A 125 -11.15 8.21 -12.05
N GLU A 126 -10.92 6.90 -11.97
CA GLU A 126 -9.65 6.33 -12.43
C GLU A 126 -9.59 6.42 -13.95
N LEU A 127 -8.45 6.91 -14.46
CA LEU A 127 -8.17 6.90 -15.88
C LEU A 127 -7.77 5.47 -16.28
N PRO A 128 -8.23 4.97 -17.44
CA PRO A 128 -7.72 3.70 -17.96
C PRO A 128 -6.20 3.84 -18.19
N MET A 129 -5.46 2.87 -17.67
CA MET A 129 -4.02 2.72 -17.89
C MET A 129 -3.74 2.24 -19.32
#